data_AF-A0A7S4NGM1-F1
#
_entry.id   AF-A0A7S4NGM1-F1
#
_cell.length_a   1.000
_cell.length_b   1.000
_cell.length_c   1.000
_cell.angle_alpha   90.00
_cell.angle_beta   90.00
_cell.angle_gamma   90.00
#
_symmetry.space_group_name_H-M   'P 1'
#
loop_
_entity.id
_entity.type
_entity.pdbx_description
1 polymer ?
#
loop_
_entity_poly.entity_id
_entity_poly.type
_entity_poly.pdbx_seq_one_letter_code
_entity_poly.pdbx_strand_id
1 'polypeptide(L)'
;MPPPTSNLANLPPNFEPTPEEESLLELYSTVKSYEREAARLREQAAKAKLAAANEKYRREQEAERNNEEPGADVGVRKKSRKKKIRKEKNSFMGDQPGANSDEESSDEDSDEGSMGSDEETLAERRAAKLRQMREDLEFKKQSAEDEAAIAEERERQRHLAEADDVDEDLGPLLKRKKIGASNASSLIRNLEGQATPPHDFSGKLKMSRVSGSVLFPSHNEDGSNYWSPPPTASNPNDGCFEMELPGFESAQAQAGAGNNTLAVKFMAPEDSRRFSLNIAGPGHRDYHDILFHFNPRQREKGGQVVINDKQEGIWGSAVNVPLSQCPIIFGQPSMTLIIQITGDGYDVFIDNKHCARLEHRTQLPPNKCPLTLQFPSTDDYGNPEGWLVYKVWWGHKAIMATGDLSNVAGVNMFSSIHPRKLFVSGLSKIHSEPEVDLRKAELERAFRKYGGAHGVSVIAPTNSSYAFVEVESERQADLALREMQSQYKINRARRTKHEALQEERAAAEASGKGKSKESAGWD
;
A
#
# COMPACT_ATOMS: atom_id res chain seq x y z
N MET A 1 34.24 28.04 -26.62
CA MET A 1 33.42 28.23 -25.40
C MET A 1 33.97 27.30 -24.34
N PRO A 2 34.28 27.79 -23.13
CA PRO A 2 34.72 26.92 -22.04
C PRO A 2 33.55 26.04 -21.58
N PRO A 3 33.81 24.84 -21.03
CA PRO A 3 32.75 23.93 -20.58
C PRO A 3 32.05 24.51 -19.34
N PRO A 4 30.77 24.16 -19.11
CA PRO A 4 30.03 24.62 -17.95
C PRO A 4 30.64 24.02 -16.69
N THR A 5 31.10 24.91 -15.79
CA THR A 5 31.59 24.55 -14.46
C THR A 5 30.45 23.95 -13.66
N SER A 6 30.70 22.77 -13.08
CA SER A 6 29.76 22.07 -12.22
C SER A 6 29.47 22.89 -10.96
N ASN A 7 28.19 23.03 -10.61
CA ASN A 7 27.69 23.51 -9.32
C ASN A 7 28.16 22.60 -8.17
N LEU A 8 29.42 22.69 -7.81
CA LEU A 8 29.91 22.29 -6.50
C LEU A 8 29.91 23.56 -5.63
N ALA A 9 29.40 23.42 -4.41
CA ALA A 9 29.25 24.50 -3.44
C ALA A 9 30.50 25.38 -3.35
N ASN A 10 30.30 26.68 -3.12
CA ASN A 10 31.33 27.70 -2.96
C ASN A 10 32.39 27.26 -1.93
N LEU A 11 33.45 26.60 -2.40
CA LEU A 11 34.63 26.32 -1.59
C LEU A 11 35.39 27.64 -1.39
N PRO A 12 36.05 27.83 -0.24
CA PRO A 12 36.87 29.01 0.01
C PRO A 12 37.93 29.17 -1.09
N PRO A 13 38.26 30.40 -1.50
CA PRO A 13 39.20 30.66 -2.60
C PRO A 13 40.64 30.13 -2.36
N ASN A 14 40.96 29.68 -1.14
CA ASN A 14 42.27 29.17 -0.74
C ASN A 14 42.23 27.67 -0.36
N PHE A 15 41.22 26.93 -0.82
CA PHE A 15 41.15 25.49 -0.55
C PHE A 15 42.08 24.73 -1.49
N GLU A 16 43.18 24.20 -0.94
CA GLU A 16 44.06 23.25 -1.63
C GLU A 16 43.64 21.82 -1.21
N PRO A 17 43.05 21.02 -2.11
CA PRO A 17 42.68 19.65 -1.80
C PRO A 17 43.92 18.82 -1.49
N THR A 18 43.79 17.92 -0.53
CA THR A 18 44.82 16.92 -0.25
C THR A 18 44.94 15.91 -1.39
N PRO A 19 46.07 15.20 -1.54
CA PRO A 19 46.23 14.18 -2.59
C PRO A 19 45.18 13.06 -2.54
N GLU A 20 44.65 12.75 -1.35
CA GLU A 20 43.59 11.77 -1.15
C GLU A 20 42.24 12.30 -1.66
N GLU A 21 41.95 13.59 -1.45
CA GLU A 21 40.77 14.27 -1.96
C GLU A 21 40.81 14.43 -3.48
N GLU A 22 41.99 14.68 -4.07
CA GLU A 22 42.18 14.69 -5.52
C GLU A 22 41.86 13.32 -6.13
N SER A 23 42.33 12.23 -5.52
CA SER A 23 42.01 10.88 -5.97
C SER A 23 40.51 10.56 -5.87
N LEU A 24 39.85 11.01 -4.80
CA LEU A 24 38.40 10.91 -4.64
C LEU A 24 37.65 11.70 -5.72
N LEU A 25 38.06 12.94 -6.01
CA LEU A 25 37.46 13.77 -7.05
C LEU A 25 37.64 13.15 -8.44
N GLU A 26 38.80 12.56 -8.72
CA GLU A 26 39.05 11.82 -9.96
C GLU A 26 38.09 10.61 -10.07
N LEU A 27 37.98 9.80 -9.01
CA LEU A 27 37.05 8.66 -8.97
C LEU A 27 35.59 9.10 -9.19
N TYR A 28 35.15 10.17 -8.55
CA TYR A 28 33.81 10.72 -8.76
C TYR A 28 33.58 11.17 -10.20
N SER A 29 34.59 11.77 -10.83
CA SER A 29 34.51 12.19 -12.24
C SER A 29 34.38 10.98 -13.18
N THR A 30 35.10 9.90 -12.90
CA THR A 30 35.06 8.63 -13.64
C THR A 30 33.72 7.92 -13.46
N VAL A 31 33.19 7.84 -12.25
CA VAL A 31 31.86 7.25 -12.01
C VAL A 31 30.79 8.03 -12.77
N LYS A 32 30.85 9.36 -12.72
CA LYS A 32 29.89 10.22 -13.42
C LYS A 32 29.99 10.11 -14.95
N SER A 33 31.17 9.81 -15.51
CA SER A 33 31.32 9.57 -16.94
C SER A 33 30.67 8.23 -17.35
N TYR A 34 30.86 7.17 -16.55
CA TYR A 34 30.21 5.88 -16.77
C TYR A 34 28.68 5.95 -16.63
N GLU A 35 28.16 6.72 -15.67
CA GLU A 35 26.71 6.94 -15.53
C GLU A 35 26.11 7.61 -16.77
N ARG A 36 26.79 8.62 -17.33
CA ARG A 36 26.35 9.27 -18.58
C ARG A 36 26.40 8.30 -19.76
N GLU A 37 27.43 7.47 -19.85
CA GLU A 37 27.53 6.48 -20.92
C GLU A 37 26.43 5.40 -20.81
N ALA A 38 26.17 4.92 -19.60
CA ALA A 38 25.09 3.97 -19.34
C ALA A 38 23.71 4.57 -19.67
N ALA A 39 23.47 5.83 -19.34
CA ALA A 39 22.24 6.53 -19.73
C ALA A 39 22.08 6.62 -21.25
N ARG A 40 23.16 6.95 -21.98
CA ARG A 40 23.15 7.00 -23.45
C ARG A 40 22.85 5.63 -24.07
N LEU A 41 23.41 4.55 -23.53
CA LEU A 41 23.15 3.19 -24.01
C LEU A 41 21.69 2.76 -23.76
N ARG A 42 21.11 3.12 -22.61
CA ARG A 42 19.69 2.86 -22.31
C ARG A 42 18.77 3.60 -23.27
N GLU A 43 19.07 4.86 -23.58
CA GLU A 43 18.30 5.66 -24.53
C GLU A 43 18.38 5.07 -25.95
N GLN A 44 19.57 4.66 -26.40
CA GLN A 44 19.75 3.98 -27.68
C GLN A 44 18.97 2.66 -27.76
N ALA A 45 18.97 1.85 -26.70
CA ALA A 45 18.22 0.62 -26.63
C ALA A 45 16.69 0.86 -26.65
N ALA A 46 16.20 1.87 -25.93
CA ALA A 46 14.80 2.27 -25.96
C ALA A 46 14.37 2.72 -27.36
N LYS A 47 15.19 3.52 -28.03
CA LYS A 47 14.95 3.98 -29.40
C LYS A 47 14.94 2.82 -30.41
N ALA A 48 15.86 1.86 -30.28
CA ALA A 48 15.89 0.67 -31.12
C ALA A 48 14.63 -0.20 -30.94
N LYS A 49 14.16 -0.35 -29.69
CA LYS A 49 12.94 -1.09 -29.39
C LYS A 49 11.70 -0.44 -30.01
N LEU A 50 11.61 0.89 -29.95
CA LEU A 50 10.52 1.65 -30.56
C LEU A 50 10.55 1.55 -32.10
N ALA A 51 11.74 1.60 -32.70
CA ALA A 51 11.89 1.42 -34.14
C ALA A 51 11.45 0.01 -34.61
N ALA A 52 11.84 -1.03 -33.87
CA ALA A 52 11.43 -2.41 -34.16
C ALA A 52 9.90 -2.61 -34.04
N ALA A 53 9.27 -2.00 -33.03
CA ALA A 53 7.82 -2.02 -32.87
C ALA A 53 7.10 -1.34 -34.05
N ASN A 54 7.60 -0.18 -34.50
CA ASN A 54 7.04 0.54 -35.64
C ASN A 54 7.20 -0.24 -36.96
N GLU A 55 8.32 -0.93 -37.16
CA GLU A 55 8.53 -1.79 -38.33
C GLU A 55 7.57 -2.98 -38.34
N LYS A 56 7.34 -3.59 -37.17
CA LYS A 56 6.36 -4.68 -37.02
C LYS A 56 4.96 -4.21 -37.38
N TYR A 57 4.55 -3.07 -36.84
CA TYR A 57 3.24 -2.47 -37.13
C TYR A 57 3.06 -2.14 -38.63
N ARG A 58 4.11 -1.64 -39.28
CA ARG A 58 4.06 -1.36 -40.72
C ARG A 58 3.91 -2.64 -41.54
N ARG A 59 4.61 -3.73 -41.18
CA ARG A 59 4.45 -5.04 -41.83
C ARG A 59 3.05 -5.61 -41.64
N GLU A 60 2.46 -5.46 -40.46
CA GLU A 60 1.09 -5.89 -40.19
C GLU A 60 0.08 -5.12 -41.07
N GLN A 61 0.21 -3.79 -41.19
CA GLN A 61 -0.63 -3.00 -42.10
C GLN A 61 -0.45 -3.36 -43.59
N GLU A 62 0.79 -3.63 -44.03
CA GLU A 62 1.06 -4.05 -45.42
C GLU A 62 0.46 -5.44 -45.70
N ALA A 63 0.52 -6.36 -44.73
CA ALA A 63 -0.11 -7.68 -44.84
C ALA A 63 -1.64 -7.60 -44.88
N GLU A 64 -2.25 -6.69 -44.11
CA GLU A 64 -3.69 -6.42 -44.19
C GLU A 64 -4.10 -5.86 -45.55
N ARG A 65 -3.32 -4.93 -46.12
CA ARG A 65 -3.61 -4.37 -47.46
C ARG A 65 -3.45 -5.39 -48.58
N ASN A 66 -2.45 -6.27 -48.50
CA ASN A 66 -2.23 -7.30 -49.53
C ASN A 66 -3.25 -8.45 -49.47
N ASN A 67 -3.95 -8.61 -48.34
CA ASN A 67 -5.05 -9.57 -48.19
C ASN A 67 -6.44 -9.00 -48.56
N GLU A 68 -6.54 -7.71 -48.91
CA GLU A 68 -7.76 -7.16 -49.52
C GLU A 68 -7.75 -7.44 -51.03
N GLU A 69 -8.33 -8.58 -51.44
CA GLU A 69 -8.60 -8.86 -52.85
C GLU A 69 -9.48 -7.77 -53.48
N PRO A 70 -9.15 -7.28 -54.70
CA PRO A 70 -9.96 -6.29 -55.40
C PRO A 70 -11.15 -6.98 -56.08
N GLY A 71 -12.22 -7.22 -55.35
CA GLY A 71 -13.39 -7.85 -55.95
C GLY A 71 -14.53 -8.30 -55.05
N ALA A 72 -14.93 -7.52 -54.03
CA ALA A 72 -16.21 -7.78 -53.37
C ALA A 72 -16.85 -6.49 -52.83
N ASP A 73 -17.92 -6.10 -53.52
CA ASP A 73 -18.97 -5.14 -53.22
C ASP A 73 -18.97 -4.49 -51.81
N VAL A 74 -18.59 -3.21 -51.81
CA VAL A 74 -18.47 -2.31 -50.66
C VAL A 74 -19.86 -1.76 -50.30
N GLY A 75 -20.69 -2.57 -49.63
CA GLY A 75 -22.03 -2.11 -49.21
C GLY A 75 -22.54 -2.64 -47.88
N VAL A 76 -22.24 -3.90 -47.53
CA VAL A 76 -23.03 -4.60 -46.49
C VAL A 76 -22.28 -4.79 -45.17
N ARG A 77 -20.94 -4.83 -45.17
CA ARG A 77 -20.18 -5.26 -43.96
C ARG A 77 -20.00 -4.19 -42.88
N LYS A 78 -20.06 -2.88 -43.19
CA LYS A 78 -19.90 -1.81 -42.18
C LYS A 78 -21.13 -1.61 -41.25
N LYS A 79 -22.32 -2.11 -41.61
CA LYS A 79 -23.54 -1.98 -40.78
C LYS A 79 -23.70 -3.06 -39.71
N SER A 80 -23.04 -4.22 -39.85
CA SER A 80 -23.15 -5.33 -38.90
C SER A 80 -22.44 -5.05 -37.57
N ARG A 81 -21.23 -4.45 -37.60
CA ARG A 81 -20.45 -4.17 -36.37
C ARG A 81 -21.05 -3.07 -35.48
N LYS A 82 -21.73 -2.07 -36.06
CA LYS A 82 -22.32 -0.96 -35.28
C LYS A 82 -23.62 -1.35 -34.54
N LYS A 83 -24.29 -2.45 -34.95
CA LYS A 83 -25.54 -2.92 -34.35
C LYS A 83 -25.33 -3.80 -33.11
N LYS A 84 -24.16 -4.44 -32.97
CA LYS A 84 -23.84 -5.31 -31.82
C LYS A 84 -23.45 -4.52 -30.57
N ILE A 85 -22.81 -3.36 -30.71
CA ILE A 85 -22.39 -2.50 -29.57
C ILE A 85 -23.58 -1.77 -28.91
N ARG A 86 -24.69 -1.56 -29.62
CA ARG A 86 -25.87 -0.83 -29.09
C ARG A 86 -26.84 -1.72 -28.30
N LYS A 87 -26.74 -3.05 -28.38
CA LYS A 87 -27.65 -3.98 -27.69
C LYS A 87 -27.19 -4.33 -26.27
N GLU A 88 -25.91 -4.17 -25.94
CA GLU A 88 -25.38 -4.45 -24.58
C GLU A 88 -25.55 -3.27 -23.60
N LYS A 89 -25.91 -2.07 -24.08
CA LYS A 89 -26.10 -0.89 -23.22
C LYS A 89 -27.50 -0.73 -22.62
N ASN A 90 -28.48 -1.55 -23.01
CA ASN A 90 -29.89 -1.31 -22.67
C ASN A 90 -30.57 -2.41 -21.84
N SER A 91 -29.84 -3.37 -21.27
CA SER A 91 -30.43 -4.48 -20.47
C SER A 91 -30.08 -4.44 -18.98
N PHE A 92 -29.82 -3.27 -18.41
CA PHE A 92 -29.59 -3.10 -16.98
C PHE A 92 -30.49 -2.00 -16.40
N MET A 93 -31.80 -2.25 -16.33
CA MET A 93 -32.74 -1.66 -15.35
C MET A 93 -34.17 -2.22 -15.57
N GLY A 94 -34.75 -2.84 -14.53
CA GLY A 94 -36.20 -2.78 -14.26
C GLY A 94 -37.08 -4.01 -14.57
N ASP A 95 -37.43 -4.71 -13.49
CA ASP A 95 -38.75 -5.28 -13.11
C ASP A 95 -39.40 -6.55 -13.73
N GLN A 96 -39.64 -7.49 -12.78
CA GLN A 96 -40.84 -8.28 -12.43
C GLN A 96 -41.57 -9.20 -13.44
N PRO A 97 -42.24 -10.27 -12.93
CA PRO A 97 -42.47 -11.50 -13.67
C PRO A 97 -43.86 -11.56 -14.32
N GLY A 98 -43.95 -12.18 -15.50
CA GLY A 98 -45.22 -12.47 -16.15
C GLY A 98 -45.09 -13.39 -17.36
N ALA A 99 -45.67 -14.59 -17.20
CA ALA A 99 -46.38 -15.41 -18.18
C ALA A 99 -45.69 -15.88 -19.50
N ASN A 100 -45.63 -17.21 -19.61
CA ASN A 100 -45.86 -18.07 -20.78
C ASN A 100 -45.41 -17.61 -22.18
N SER A 101 -44.55 -18.41 -22.79
CA SER A 101 -44.92 -19.15 -24.01
C SER A 101 -43.85 -20.19 -24.35
N ASP A 102 -44.30 -21.44 -24.45
CA ASP A 102 -43.66 -22.56 -25.12
C ASP A 102 -43.17 -22.18 -26.52
N GLU A 103 -42.01 -22.68 -26.95
CA GLU A 103 -41.85 -23.32 -28.27
C GLU A 103 -40.67 -24.31 -28.19
N GLU A 104 -41.02 -25.58 -28.38
CA GLU A 104 -40.13 -26.70 -28.62
C GLU A 104 -39.46 -26.57 -29.99
N SER A 105 -38.19 -26.96 -30.09
CA SER A 105 -37.71 -27.62 -31.31
C SER A 105 -36.61 -28.60 -30.94
N SER A 106 -37.03 -29.86 -30.81
CA SER A 106 -36.21 -31.07 -30.91
C SER A 106 -35.45 -31.11 -32.23
N ASP A 107 -34.19 -31.52 -32.20
CA ASP A 107 -33.63 -32.40 -33.24
C ASP A 107 -32.55 -33.26 -32.57
N GLU A 108 -32.94 -34.50 -32.35
CA GLU A 108 -32.06 -35.63 -32.09
C GLU A 108 -31.38 -36.01 -33.41
N ASP A 109 -30.07 -36.25 -33.39
CA ASP A 109 -29.49 -37.25 -34.29
C ASP A 109 -28.29 -37.90 -33.60
N SER A 110 -28.54 -39.14 -33.21
CA SER A 110 -27.58 -40.15 -32.83
C SER A 110 -26.83 -40.66 -34.06
N ASP A 111 -25.50 -40.64 -34.02
CA ASP A 111 -24.71 -41.56 -34.84
C ASP A 111 -23.51 -42.09 -34.05
N GLU A 112 -23.62 -43.36 -33.66
CA GLU A 112 -22.52 -44.14 -33.11
C GLU A 112 -21.75 -44.78 -34.27
N GLY A 113 -20.43 -44.57 -34.28
CA GLY A 113 -19.49 -45.57 -34.78
C GLY A 113 -18.56 -45.09 -35.89
N SER A 114 -17.30 -44.82 -35.54
CA SER A 114 -16.14 -45.39 -36.23
C SER A 114 -14.86 -44.99 -35.49
N MET A 115 -14.22 -45.96 -34.83
CA MET A 115 -12.84 -45.83 -34.38
C MET A 115 -11.90 -45.95 -35.60
N GLY A 116 -11.15 -44.89 -35.87
CA GLY A 116 -10.01 -44.97 -36.78
C GLY A 116 -9.47 -43.60 -37.18
N SER A 117 -8.27 -43.28 -36.67
CA SER A 117 -7.35 -42.21 -37.13
C SER A 117 -7.86 -40.76 -37.07
N ASP A 118 -7.75 -40.08 -35.92
CA ASP A 118 -7.94 -38.61 -35.88
C ASP A 118 -7.34 -37.93 -34.62
N GLU A 119 -6.22 -38.43 -34.08
CA GLU A 119 -5.52 -37.76 -32.97
C GLU A 119 -4.82 -36.46 -33.43
N GLU A 120 -4.44 -36.40 -34.70
CA GLU A 120 -3.77 -35.25 -35.33
C GLU A 120 -4.75 -34.08 -35.57
N THR A 121 -6.01 -34.35 -35.95
CA THR A 121 -7.05 -33.35 -36.19
C THR A 121 -7.60 -32.73 -34.89
N LEU A 122 -7.58 -33.47 -33.77
CA LEU A 122 -7.92 -32.95 -32.44
C LEU A 122 -6.82 -32.02 -31.88
N ALA A 123 -5.54 -32.34 -32.13
CA ALA A 123 -4.42 -31.50 -31.75
C ALA A 123 -4.41 -30.18 -32.55
N GLU A 124 -4.69 -30.23 -33.86
CA GLU A 124 -4.84 -29.03 -34.69
C GLU A 124 -6.02 -28.16 -34.26
N ARG A 125 -7.17 -28.75 -33.92
CA ARG A 125 -8.32 -28.00 -33.37
C ARG A 125 -7.99 -27.32 -32.04
N ARG A 126 -7.22 -27.97 -31.15
CA ARG A 126 -6.74 -27.34 -29.91
C ARG A 126 -5.74 -26.21 -30.17
N ALA A 127 -4.82 -26.39 -31.11
CA ALA A 127 -3.85 -25.38 -31.49
C ALA A 127 -4.52 -24.14 -32.11
N ALA A 128 -5.51 -24.34 -32.98
CA ALA A 128 -6.32 -23.26 -33.56
C ALA A 128 -7.10 -22.50 -32.48
N LYS A 129 -7.70 -23.19 -31.51
CA LYS A 129 -8.43 -22.57 -30.39
C LYS A 129 -7.51 -21.78 -29.46
N LEU A 130 -6.30 -22.26 -29.21
CA LEU A 130 -5.27 -21.54 -28.45
C LEU A 130 -4.77 -20.30 -29.17
N ARG A 131 -4.64 -20.35 -30.50
CA ARG A 131 -4.25 -19.21 -31.32
C ARG A 131 -5.32 -18.12 -31.30
N GLN A 132 -6.59 -18.52 -31.45
CA GLN A 132 -7.73 -17.60 -31.37
C GLN A 132 -7.84 -16.93 -29.99
N MET A 133 -7.60 -17.67 -28.90
CA MET A 133 -7.56 -17.06 -27.56
C MET A 133 -6.41 -16.08 -27.36
N ARG A 134 -5.25 -16.31 -27.99
CA ARG A 134 -4.12 -15.37 -27.94
C ARG A 134 -4.41 -14.08 -28.72
N GLU A 135 -5.00 -14.21 -29.91
CA GLU A 135 -5.42 -13.07 -30.73
C GLU A 135 -6.50 -12.23 -30.02
N ASP A 136 -7.46 -12.85 -29.35
CA ASP A 136 -8.49 -12.16 -28.55
C ASP A 136 -7.89 -11.42 -27.33
N LEU A 137 -6.87 -11.99 -26.68
CA LEU A 137 -6.17 -11.35 -25.56
C LEU A 137 -5.31 -10.16 -26.02
N GLU A 138 -4.64 -10.27 -27.16
CA GLU A 138 -3.88 -9.17 -27.74
C GLU A 138 -4.80 -8.03 -28.18
N PHE A 139 -5.95 -8.34 -28.78
CA PHE A 139 -6.96 -7.34 -29.13
C PHE A 139 -7.54 -6.62 -27.92
N LYS A 140 -7.86 -7.36 -26.84
CA LYS A 140 -8.32 -6.75 -25.57
C LYS A 140 -7.24 -5.87 -24.93
N LYS A 141 -5.98 -6.29 -25.01
CA LYS A 141 -4.86 -5.52 -24.47
C LYS A 141 -4.65 -4.22 -25.25
N GLN A 142 -4.67 -4.26 -26.57
CA GLN A 142 -4.58 -3.06 -27.41
C GLN A 142 -5.76 -2.11 -27.17
N SER A 143 -6.99 -2.63 -27.06
CA SER A 143 -8.16 -1.80 -26.76
C SER A 143 -8.06 -1.10 -25.40
N ALA A 144 -7.47 -1.75 -24.38
CA ALA A 144 -7.26 -1.14 -23.07
C ALA A 144 -6.13 -0.10 -23.07
N GLU A 145 -5.07 -0.33 -23.85
CA GLU A 145 -3.98 0.63 -24.05
C GLU A 145 -4.48 1.88 -24.80
N ASP A 146 -5.32 1.72 -25.82
CA ASP A 146 -5.95 2.83 -26.55
C ASP A 146 -6.92 3.64 -25.67
N GLU A 147 -7.72 2.98 -24.82
CA GLU A 147 -8.59 3.67 -23.86
C GLU A 147 -7.80 4.46 -22.81
N ALA A 148 -6.67 3.92 -22.35
CA ALA A 148 -5.78 4.62 -21.42
C ALA A 148 -5.13 5.85 -22.08
N ALA A 149 -4.66 5.73 -23.33
CA ALA A 149 -4.08 6.85 -24.08
C ALA A 149 -5.11 7.97 -24.34
N ILE A 150 -6.37 7.61 -24.65
CA ILE A 150 -7.46 8.58 -24.82
C ILE A 150 -7.79 9.28 -23.49
N ALA A 151 -7.72 8.57 -22.36
CA ALA A 151 -7.95 9.15 -21.05
C ALA A 151 -6.85 10.15 -20.67
N GLU A 152 -5.59 9.80 -20.92
CA GLU A 152 -4.42 10.66 -20.68
C GLU A 152 -4.45 11.93 -21.54
N GLU A 153 -4.79 11.82 -22.83
CA GLU A 153 -4.92 12.99 -23.71
C GLU A 153 -6.08 13.92 -23.27
N ARG A 154 -7.18 13.35 -22.77
CA ARG A 154 -8.31 14.13 -22.24
C ARG A 154 -7.95 14.87 -20.94
N GLU A 155 -7.13 14.28 -20.09
CA GLU A 155 -6.63 14.92 -18.87
C GLU A 155 -5.63 16.03 -19.20
N ARG A 156 -4.77 15.81 -20.20
CA ARG A 156 -3.86 16.83 -20.73
C ARG A 156 -4.59 18.03 -21.33
N GLN A 157 -5.69 17.81 -22.06
CA GLN A 157 -6.53 18.90 -22.60
C GLN A 157 -7.26 19.68 -21.50
N ARG A 158 -7.66 19.02 -20.40
CA ARG A 158 -8.23 19.72 -19.23
C ARG A 158 -7.21 20.64 -18.57
N HIS A 159 -5.97 20.17 -18.38
CA HIS A 159 -4.90 20.97 -17.79
C HIS A 159 -4.50 22.17 -18.67
N LEU A 160 -4.59 22.04 -20.00
CA LEU A 160 -4.36 23.16 -20.93
C LEU A 160 -5.51 24.18 -20.90
N ALA A 161 -6.77 23.73 -20.84
CA ALA A 161 -7.92 24.62 -20.74
C ALA A 161 -7.99 25.38 -19.40
N GLU A 162 -7.45 24.81 -18.32
CA GLU A 162 -7.37 25.47 -17.00
C GLU A 162 -6.22 26.49 -16.91
N ALA A 163 -5.25 26.44 -17.84
CA ALA A 163 -4.14 27.39 -17.90
C ALA A 163 -4.45 28.66 -18.72
N ASP A 164 -5.47 28.62 -19.60
CA ASP A 164 -5.87 29.74 -20.45
C ASP A 164 -6.89 30.70 -19.79
N ASP A 165 -7.38 30.40 -18.58
CA ASP A 165 -8.35 31.22 -17.83
C ASP A 165 -7.71 32.22 -16.84
N VAL A 166 -6.40 32.49 -16.96
CA VAL A 166 -5.67 33.44 -16.10
C VAL A 166 -4.84 34.43 -16.93
N ASP A 167 -5.51 35.45 -17.48
CA ASP A 167 -5.18 36.88 -17.33
C ASP A 167 -5.71 37.71 -18.52
N GLU A 168 -6.57 38.70 -18.23
CA GLU A 168 -6.54 40.08 -18.77
C GLU A 168 -7.76 40.86 -18.23
N ASP A 169 -7.59 41.71 -17.20
CA ASP A 169 -7.83 43.17 -17.31
C ASP A 169 -7.55 43.96 -16.01
N LEU A 170 -6.63 44.91 -16.14
CA LEU A 170 -6.52 46.25 -15.52
C LEU A 170 -6.21 46.44 -14.01
N GLY A 171 -5.07 47.12 -13.78
CA GLY A 171 -4.68 47.79 -12.55
C GLY A 171 -5.43 49.12 -12.25
N PRO A 172 -4.89 49.98 -11.37
CA PRO A 172 -5.43 50.09 -10.02
C PRO A 172 -6.25 51.37 -9.79
N LEU A 173 -7.38 51.26 -9.09
CA LEU A 173 -8.14 52.41 -8.58
C LEU A 173 -8.23 52.37 -7.05
N LEU A 174 -7.45 53.28 -6.47
CA LEU A 174 -7.50 53.70 -5.08
C LEU A 174 -8.92 54.06 -4.66
N LYS A 175 -9.50 53.30 -3.72
CA LYS A 175 -10.57 53.79 -2.84
C LYS A 175 -10.23 53.50 -1.39
N ARG A 176 -9.79 54.56 -0.71
CA ARG A 176 -9.73 54.67 0.75
C ARG A 176 -11.08 54.29 1.35
N LYS A 177 -11.12 53.26 2.19
CA LYS A 177 -12.14 53.11 3.22
C LYS A 177 -11.47 53.02 4.58
N LYS A 178 -11.63 54.11 5.33
CA LYS A 178 -11.22 54.35 6.71
C LYS A 178 -12.05 53.46 7.62
N ILE A 179 -11.44 52.48 8.31
CA ILE A 179 -12.00 51.82 9.49
C ILE A 179 -10.90 51.74 10.55
N GLY A 180 -11.31 52.03 11.79
CA GLY A 180 -10.53 52.43 12.95
C GLY A 180 -9.41 51.48 13.38
N ALA A 181 -8.35 52.13 13.86
CA ALA A 181 -7.23 51.53 14.56
C ALA A 181 -7.66 51.00 15.93
N SER A 182 -7.33 49.74 16.22
CA SER A 182 -6.69 49.35 17.47
C SER A 182 -6.00 48.00 17.28
N ASN A 183 -4.73 47.93 17.72
CA ASN A 183 -3.81 46.79 17.71
C ASN A 183 -3.13 46.43 16.39
N ALA A 184 -2.32 47.38 15.90
CA ALA A 184 -1.21 47.11 14.98
C ALA A 184 0.10 46.97 15.76
N SER A 185 0.51 45.74 16.02
CA SER A 185 1.90 45.32 16.30
C SER A 185 2.00 43.88 15.80
N SER A 186 2.84 43.45 14.87
CA SER A 186 3.99 44.04 14.20
C SER A 186 4.31 43.07 13.04
N LEU A 187 4.08 43.47 11.79
CA LEU A 187 4.31 42.66 10.58
C LEU A 187 5.77 42.71 10.06
N ILE A 188 6.64 43.48 10.71
CA ILE A 188 7.98 43.82 10.21
C ILE A 188 9.09 43.16 11.07
N ARG A 189 8.86 41.96 11.62
CA ARG A 189 9.92 41.19 12.31
C ARG A 189 10.27 39.84 11.66
N ASN A 190 9.70 39.53 10.50
CA ASN A 190 9.87 38.22 9.83
C ASN A 190 10.77 38.28 8.58
N LEU A 191 11.79 39.14 8.54
CA LEU A 191 12.69 39.26 7.38
C LEU A 191 14.13 38.77 7.61
N GLU A 192 14.39 38.03 8.69
CA GLU A 192 15.67 37.36 8.89
C GLU A 192 15.45 35.87 9.21
N GLY A 193 15.76 35.01 8.25
CA GLY A 193 15.75 33.54 8.37
C GLY A 193 14.42 32.89 7.93
N GLN A 194 14.48 31.97 6.97
CA GLN A 194 13.34 31.18 6.47
C GLN A 194 12.76 30.24 7.55
N ALA A 195 11.99 30.78 8.47
CA ALA A 195 11.09 30.03 9.34
C ALA A 195 9.65 30.38 8.95
N THR A 196 9.05 29.57 8.08
CA THR A 196 7.61 29.63 7.82
C THR A 196 6.87 29.38 9.13
N PRO A 197 5.86 30.18 9.50
CA PRO A 197 5.04 29.88 10.67
C PRO A 197 4.42 28.48 10.51
N PRO A 198 4.27 27.70 11.60
CA PRO A 198 3.68 26.37 11.52
C PRO A 198 2.22 26.48 11.08
N HIS A 199 1.98 26.44 9.76
CA HIS A 199 0.66 26.62 9.14
C HIS A 199 -0.42 25.75 9.80
N ASP A 200 -1.59 26.36 10.00
CA ASP A 200 -2.78 25.74 10.55
C ASP A 200 -3.29 24.59 9.65
N PHE A 201 -3.89 23.54 10.23
CA PHE A 201 -4.38 22.35 9.52
C PHE A 201 -5.49 22.66 8.47
N SER A 202 -5.96 23.90 8.39
CA SER A 202 -7.23 24.26 7.76
C SER A 202 -7.17 24.55 6.25
N GLY A 203 -6.04 25.01 5.70
CA GLY A 203 -5.98 25.48 4.30
C GLY A 203 -5.79 24.39 3.24
N LYS A 204 -4.74 23.57 3.38
CA LYS A 204 -4.35 22.56 2.37
C LYS A 204 -4.85 21.15 2.70
N LEU A 205 -5.09 20.84 3.98
CA LEU A 205 -5.44 19.49 4.44
C LEU A 205 -6.96 19.27 4.54
N LYS A 206 -7.79 20.27 4.27
CA LYS A 206 -9.26 20.24 4.44
C LYS A 206 -9.71 19.77 5.85
N MET A 207 -8.88 19.95 6.87
CA MET A 207 -9.18 19.61 8.27
C MET A 207 -9.75 20.85 8.95
N SER A 208 -11.03 21.11 8.71
CA SER A 208 -11.72 22.29 9.25
C SER A 208 -12.24 22.03 10.68
N ARG A 209 -12.57 23.09 11.43
CA ARG A 209 -13.27 22.99 12.73
C ARG A 209 -14.65 22.32 12.64
N VAL A 210 -15.22 22.21 11.44
CA VAL A 210 -16.52 21.59 11.21
C VAL A 210 -16.41 20.06 11.17
N SER A 211 -15.26 19.53 10.74
CA SER A 211 -15.02 18.10 10.65
C SER A 211 -14.23 17.55 11.84
N GLY A 212 -13.80 18.37 12.79
CA GLY A 212 -13.03 17.93 13.95
C GLY A 212 -12.54 19.09 14.82
N SER A 213 -11.73 18.78 15.83
CA SER A 213 -11.22 19.75 16.79
C SER A 213 -9.71 19.63 16.98
N VAL A 214 -9.06 20.77 17.20
CA VAL A 214 -7.68 20.81 17.69
C VAL A 214 -7.70 20.45 19.18
N LEU A 215 -7.01 19.37 19.54
CA LEU A 215 -6.89 18.91 20.93
C LEU A 215 -5.67 19.51 21.63
N PHE A 216 -4.62 19.85 20.88
CA PHE A 216 -3.40 20.49 21.39
C PHE A 216 -2.88 21.56 20.43
N PRO A 217 -2.41 22.73 20.91
CA PRO A 217 -2.38 23.17 22.32
C PRO A 217 -3.79 23.44 22.88
N SER A 218 -4.04 23.11 24.14
CA SER A 218 -5.27 23.50 24.82
C SER A 218 -5.24 25.02 25.03
N HIS A 219 -6.37 25.70 24.76
CA HIS A 219 -6.40 27.16 24.67
C HIS A 219 -6.06 27.91 25.97
N ASN A 220 -5.81 27.22 27.09
CA ASN A 220 -5.85 27.83 28.42
C ASN A 220 -4.69 27.54 29.40
N GLU A 221 -3.75 26.62 29.18
CA GLU A 221 -3.02 26.10 30.38
C GLU A 221 -1.54 26.45 30.58
N ASP A 222 -0.66 26.71 29.60
CA ASP A 222 0.75 27.03 29.97
C ASP A 222 1.50 28.02 29.07
N GLY A 223 0.86 28.51 28.00
CA GLY A 223 1.55 29.33 26.99
C GLY A 223 2.69 28.61 26.26
N SER A 224 2.94 27.32 26.55
CA SER A 224 3.83 26.47 25.80
C SER A 224 3.15 26.10 24.48
N ASN A 225 3.83 26.38 23.36
CA ASN A 225 3.31 26.12 22.02
C ASN A 225 3.66 24.72 21.50
N TYR A 226 4.31 23.91 22.34
CA TYR A 226 4.76 22.57 21.99
C TYR A 226 4.91 21.70 23.24
N TRP A 227 4.87 20.40 23.04
CA TRP A 227 5.26 19.39 24.02
C TRP A 227 6.53 18.67 23.57
N SER A 228 7.40 18.31 24.50
CA SER A 228 8.54 17.42 24.30
C SER A 228 8.71 16.51 25.52
N PRO A 229 9.20 15.28 25.34
CA PRO A 229 9.57 14.41 26.45
C PRO A 229 10.48 15.11 27.48
N PRO A 230 10.22 14.97 28.79
CA PRO A 230 11.11 15.52 29.81
C PRO A 230 12.50 14.89 29.74
N PRO A 231 13.58 15.67 29.85
CA PRO A 231 14.95 15.14 29.79
C PRO A 231 15.30 14.24 30.98
N THR A 232 14.53 14.30 32.06
CA THR A 232 14.70 13.50 33.28
C THR A 232 13.81 12.26 33.32
N ALA A 233 13.07 11.97 32.24
CA ALA A 233 12.19 10.81 32.19
C ALA A 233 13.00 9.51 32.24
N SER A 234 12.58 8.59 33.11
CA SER A 234 13.20 7.27 33.28
C SER A 234 12.30 6.13 32.84
N ASN A 235 10.98 6.36 32.87
CA ASN A 235 9.94 5.44 32.43
C ASN A 235 9.08 6.07 31.32
N PRO A 236 8.38 5.25 30.52
CA PRO A 236 7.51 5.75 29.45
C PRO A 236 6.47 6.77 29.93
N ASN A 237 5.99 6.63 31.16
CA ASN A 237 4.93 7.44 31.75
C ASN A 237 5.43 8.76 32.36
N ASP A 238 6.74 8.93 32.54
CA ASP A 238 7.31 10.07 33.27
C ASP A 238 7.15 11.35 32.43
N GLY A 239 6.13 12.15 32.75
CA GLY A 239 5.75 13.34 31.99
C GLY A 239 5.37 13.06 30.54
N CYS A 240 4.83 11.87 30.30
CA CYS A 240 4.26 11.50 29.01
C CYS A 240 3.12 12.44 28.62
N PHE A 241 2.87 12.54 27.32
CA PHE A 241 1.69 13.22 26.83
C PHE A 241 0.55 12.20 26.69
N GLU A 242 -0.58 12.50 27.29
CA GLU A 242 -1.76 11.66 27.18
C GLU A 242 -3.00 12.52 26.96
N MET A 243 -3.85 12.13 26.00
CA MET A 243 -5.12 12.80 25.74
C MET A 243 -6.17 11.83 25.22
N GLU A 244 -7.43 12.14 25.51
CA GLU A 244 -8.56 11.42 24.94
C GLU A 244 -8.83 11.85 23.49
N LEU A 245 -9.18 10.88 22.65
CA LEU A 245 -9.71 11.04 21.31
C LEU A 245 -11.23 10.81 21.37
N PRO A 246 -12.05 11.85 21.60
CA PRO A 246 -13.46 11.69 21.90
C PRO A 246 -14.30 11.30 20.68
N GLY A 247 -15.42 10.64 20.95
CA GLY A 247 -16.44 10.35 19.93
C GLY A 247 -16.01 9.36 18.86
N PHE A 248 -15.03 8.50 19.16
CA PHE A 248 -14.68 7.38 18.30
C PHE A 248 -15.80 6.32 18.35
N GLU A 249 -16.15 5.78 17.18
CA GLU A 249 -17.15 4.74 17.01
C GLU A 249 -16.72 3.82 15.86
N SER A 250 -16.44 2.56 16.18
CA SER A 250 -15.85 1.60 15.23
C SER A 250 -16.72 1.36 13.99
N ALA A 251 -18.04 1.24 14.17
CA ALA A 251 -18.98 1.06 13.07
C ALA A 251 -18.98 2.25 12.08
N GLN A 252 -18.85 3.48 12.59
CA GLN A 252 -18.77 4.66 11.73
C GLN A 252 -17.42 4.74 11.03
N ALA A 253 -16.32 4.49 11.75
CA ALA A 253 -14.98 4.48 11.17
C ALA A 253 -14.84 3.42 10.05
N GLN A 254 -15.47 2.25 10.21
CA GLN A 254 -15.57 1.20 9.19
C GLN A 254 -16.28 1.68 7.91
N ALA A 255 -17.35 2.48 8.07
CA ALA A 255 -18.06 3.08 6.95
C ALA A 255 -17.35 4.33 6.37
N GLY A 256 -16.15 4.67 6.88
CA GLY A 256 -15.45 5.89 6.49
C GLY A 256 -16.15 7.17 6.96
N ALA A 257 -16.93 7.08 8.04
CA ALA A 257 -17.69 8.16 8.67
C ALA A 257 -17.23 8.39 10.12
N GLY A 258 -17.79 9.40 10.79
CA GLY A 258 -17.48 9.70 12.19
C GLY A 258 -16.03 10.16 12.41
N ASN A 259 -15.64 10.34 13.67
CA ASN A 259 -14.25 10.69 14.00
C ASN A 259 -13.34 9.49 13.74
N ASN A 260 -12.46 9.63 12.76
CA ASN A 260 -11.64 8.53 12.25
C ASN A 260 -10.19 8.94 11.94
N THR A 261 -9.82 10.21 12.13
CA THR A 261 -8.53 10.74 11.65
C THR A 261 -7.85 11.54 12.74
N LEU A 262 -6.63 11.12 13.07
CA LEU A 262 -5.67 11.83 13.92
C LEU A 262 -4.65 12.53 13.03
N ALA A 263 -4.40 13.81 13.27
CA ALA A 263 -3.33 14.55 12.62
C ALA A 263 -2.42 15.19 13.68
N VAL A 264 -1.12 14.93 13.58
CA VAL A 264 -0.09 15.43 14.50
C VAL A 264 0.93 16.23 13.71
N LYS A 265 1.17 17.47 14.13
CA LYS A 265 2.21 18.33 13.61
C LYS A 265 3.39 18.30 14.58
N PHE A 266 4.55 17.88 14.10
CA PHE A 266 5.70 17.60 14.95
C PHE A 266 7.03 17.96 14.27
N MET A 267 8.13 17.97 15.03
CA MET A 267 9.50 18.02 14.54
C MET A 267 10.30 16.93 15.26
N ALA A 268 11.01 16.10 14.50
CA ALA A 268 12.02 15.20 15.04
C ALA A 268 13.41 15.76 14.71
N PRO A 269 14.24 16.11 15.71
CA PRO A 269 15.60 16.60 15.48
C PRO A 269 16.46 15.62 14.67
N GLU A 270 17.51 16.13 14.01
CA GLU A 270 18.44 15.28 13.24
C GLU A 270 19.26 14.32 14.12
N ASP A 271 19.52 14.70 15.37
CA ASP A 271 20.19 13.87 16.37
C ASP A 271 19.23 12.92 17.11
N SER A 272 17.93 13.05 16.88
CA SER A 272 16.94 12.14 17.45
C SER A 272 17.12 10.72 16.92
N ARG A 273 17.32 9.78 17.85
CA ARG A 273 17.44 8.37 17.50
C ARG A 273 16.11 7.75 17.12
N ARG A 274 15.03 8.20 17.77
CA ARG A 274 13.68 7.64 17.68
C ARG A 274 12.66 8.54 18.38
N PHE A 275 11.40 8.33 18.05
CA PHE A 275 10.25 8.77 18.85
C PHE A 275 9.12 7.77 18.67
N SER A 276 8.10 7.80 19.52
CA SER A 276 6.92 6.97 19.33
C SER A 276 5.60 7.65 19.67
N LEU A 277 4.54 7.13 19.06
CA LEU A 277 3.15 7.53 19.24
C LEU A 277 2.32 6.26 19.38
N ASN A 278 1.43 6.22 20.37
CA ASN A 278 0.50 5.13 20.58
C ASN A 278 -0.95 5.60 20.49
N ILE A 279 -1.80 4.76 19.92
CA ILE A 279 -3.25 4.82 20.07
C ILE A 279 -3.66 3.58 20.85
N ALA A 280 -4.37 3.79 21.96
CA ALA A 280 -4.80 2.75 22.86
C ALA A 280 -6.32 2.76 23.02
N GLY A 281 -6.89 1.58 23.31
CA GLY A 281 -8.31 1.42 23.60
C GLY A 281 -8.64 1.77 25.06
N PRO A 282 -9.93 1.76 25.43
CA PRO A 282 -10.33 1.85 26.83
C PRO A 282 -9.68 0.73 27.65
N GLY A 283 -9.18 1.07 28.84
CA GLY A 283 -8.59 0.08 29.75
C GLY A 283 -7.23 -0.46 29.31
N HIS A 284 -6.40 0.36 28.64
CA HIS A 284 -5.09 -0.02 28.10
C HIS A 284 -4.00 -0.38 29.13
N ARG A 285 -4.33 -0.39 30.43
CA ARG A 285 -3.46 -0.80 31.54
C ARG A 285 -2.05 -0.20 31.45
N ASP A 286 -1.93 1.13 31.39
CA ASP A 286 -0.63 1.83 31.38
C ASP A 286 0.36 1.27 30.33
N TYR A 287 0.05 1.44 29.04
CA TYR A 287 0.88 1.01 27.91
C TYR A 287 1.07 -0.50 27.75
N HIS A 288 0.31 -1.34 28.47
CA HIS A 288 0.31 -2.79 28.25
C HIS A 288 -0.49 -3.20 27.02
N ASP A 289 -1.57 -2.49 26.70
CA ASP A 289 -2.38 -2.74 25.51
C ASP A 289 -2.38 -1.53 24.58
N ILE A 290 -1.72 -1.67 23.44
CA ILE A 290 -1.59 -0.62 22.44
C ILE A 290 -2.18 -1.15 21.14
N LEU A 291 -3.25 -0.51 20.67
CA LEU A 291 -3.92 -0.91 19.42
C LEU A 291 -3.05 -0.56 18.19
N PHE A 292 -2.33 0.55 18.28
CA PHE A 292 -1.45 1.02 17.22
C PHE A 292 -0.25 1.77 17.81
N HIS A 293 0.96 1.33 17.45
CA HIS A 293 2.23 1.91 17.83
C HIS A 293 2.97 2.34 16.55
N PHE A 294 3.34 3.61 16.47
CA PHE A 294 4.16 4.17 15.41
C PHE A 294 5.50 4.61 15.98
N ASN A 295 6.60 4.10 15.43
CA ASN A 295 7.93 4.32 15.99
C ASN A 295 9.02 4.42 14.91
N PRO A 296 9.28 5.62 14.39
CA PRO A 296 10.43 5.91 13.55
C PRO A 296 11.73 5.75 14.34
N ARG A 297 12.71 5.09 13.73
CA ARG A 297 14.04 4.84 14.28
C ARG A 297 15.08 5.22 13.26
N GLN A 298 15.83 6.28 13.51
CA GLN A 298 16.73 6.89 12.53
C GLN A 298 17.96 6.01 12.25
N ARG A 299 18.56 5.44 13.30
CA ARG A 299 19.87 4.76 13.21
C ARG A 299 19.79 3.24 13.31
N GLU A 300 18.64 2.69 13.71
CA GLU A 300 18.47 1.24 13.82
C GLU A 300 18.24 0.61 12.44
N LYS A 301 19.01 -0.43 12.11
CA LYS A 301 18.91 -1.20 10.85
C LYS A 301 18.95 -0.33 9.58
N GLY A 302 19.75 0.75 9.59
CA GLY A 302 19.86 1.67 8.46
C GLY A 302 18.69 2.66 8.32
N GLY A 303 17.83 2.75 9.33
CA GLY A 303 16.72 3.69 9.38
C GLY A 303 15.40 3.08 8.93
N GLN A 304 14.44 2.99 9.84
CA GLN A 304 13.13 2.39 9.57
C GLN A 304 12.01 3.03 10.41
N VAL A 305 10.79 2.97 9.89
CA VAL A 305 9.55 3.16 10.66
C VAL A 305 9.05 1.78 11.07
N VAL A 306 8.88 1.60 12.37
CA VAL A 306 8.29 0.40 12.96
C VAL A 306 6.84 0.70 13.30
N ILE A 307 5.92 -0.12 12.81
CA ILE A 307 4.50 -0.04 13.16
C ILE A 307 4.07 -1.37 13.77
N ASN A 308 3.41 -1.33 14.92
CA ASN A 308 3.04 -2.55 15.64
C ASN A 308 1.83 -2.36 16.53
N ASP A 309 1.44 -3.43 17.22
CA ASP A 309 0.51 -3.43 18.35
C ASP A 309 1.17 -4.11 19.55
N LYS A 310 0.62 -3.90 20.74
CA LYS A 310 1.03 -4.55 21.99
C LYS A 310 -0.21 -5.11 22.67
N GLN A 311 -0.20 -6.37 23.04
CA GLN A 311 -1.31 -7.04 23.72
C GLN A 311 -0.78 -7.73 24.97
N GLU A 312 -1.37 -7.44 26.13
CA GLU A 312 -0.95 -8.00 27.42
C GLU A 312 0.54 -7.77 27.72
N GLY A 313 1.09 -6.63 27.28
CA GLY A 313 2.50 -6.29 27.41
C GLY A 313 3.43 -6.92 26.36
N ILE A 314 2.91 -7.73 25.43
CA ILE A 314 3.69 -8.43 24.41
C ILE A 314 3.53 -7.72 23.07
N TRP A 315 4.65 -7.34 22.46
CA TRP A 315 4.67 -6.76 21.12
C TRP A 315 4.32 -7.78 20.04
N GLY A 316 3.44 -7.40 19.12
CA GLY A 316 3.09 -8.20 17.95
C GLY A 316 4.18 -8.25 16.87
N SER A 317 3.83 -8.76 15.69
CA SER A 317 4.74 -8.82 14.54
C SER A 317 4.87 -7.45 13.86
N ALA A 318 5.94 -6.70 14.12
CA ALA A 318 6.16 -5.39 13.51
C ALA A 318 6.07 -5.37 11.96
N VAL A 319 5.45 -4.32 11.43
CA VAL A 319 5.59 -3.86 10.03
C VAL A 319 6.76 -2.90 10.00
N ASN A 320 7.79 -3.21 9.19
CA ASN A 320 8.98 -2.37 9.07
C ASN A 320 9.00 -1.70 7.70
N VAL A 321 9.06 -0.38 7.68
CA VAL A 321 9.15 0.41 6.45
C VAL A 321 10.50 1.13 6.45
N PRO A 322 11.40 0.91 5.47
CA PRO A 322 12.64 1.66 5.39
C PRO A 322 12.39 3.17 5.34
N LEU A 323 13.17 3.96 6.09
CA LEU A 323 13.01 5.43 6.09
C LEU A 323 13.22 6.04 4.70
N SER A 324 14.01 5.39 3.85
CA SER A 324 14.19 5.78 2.44
C SER A 324 12.91 5.72 1.60
N GLN A 325 11.89 4.98 2.05
CA GLN A 325 10.58 4.91 1.40
C GLN A 325 9.59 5.94 1.97
N CYS A 326 9.88 6.51 3.14
CA CYS A 326 9.09 7.56 3.75
C CYS A 326 9.61 8.95 3.32
N PRO A 327 8.81 10.02 3.46
CA PRO A 327 9.36 11.38 3.46
C PRO A 327 10.42 11.52 4.56
N ILE A 328 11.30 12.51 4.43
CA ILE A 328 12.35 12.75 5.44
C ILE A 328 11.68 13.16 6.75
N ILE A 329 11.76 12.33 7.79
CA ILE A 329 11.11 12.59 9.09
C ILE A 329 12.03 13.38 10.02
N PHE A 330 13.32 13.04 10.06
CA PHE A 330 14.30 13.58 10.99
C PHE A 330 15.02 14.79 10.39
N GLY A 331 15.33 15.79 11.21
CA GLY A 331 16.00 17.03 10.81
C GLY A 331 15.12 18.02 10.04
N GLN A 332 13.84 17.68 9.83
CA GLN A 332 12.90 18.60 9.18
C GLN A 332 12.29 19.58 10.20
N PRO A 333 12.08 20.86 9.82
CA PRO A 333 11.60 21.89 10.75
C PRO A 333 10.16 21.64 11.23
N SER A 334 9.33 20.98 10.43
CA SER A 334 7.95 20.65 10.78
C SER A 334 7.38 19.62 9.80
N MET A 335 6.83 18.53 10.33
CA MET A 335 6.21 17.43 9.60
C MET A 335 4.75 17.21 10.01
N THR A 336 3.95 16.63 9.13
CA THR A 336 2.58 16.22 9.42
C THR A 336 2.42 14.71 9.35
N LEU A 337 2.10 14.09 10.48
CA LEU A 337 1.66 12.70 10.57
C LEU A 337 0.13 12.66 10.57
N ILE A 338 -0.46 11.85 9.71
CA ILE A 338 -1.89 11.58 9.68
C ILE A 338 -2.08 10.07 9.86
N ILE A 339 -2.88 9.70 10.85
CA ILE A 339 -3.28 8.31 11.08
C ILE A 339 -4.79 8.26 10.88
N GLN A 340 -5.23 7.48 9.90
CA GLN A 340 -6.65 7.28 9.62
C GLN A 340 -7.06 5.87 10.02
N ILE A 341 -8.05 5.78 10.90
CA ILE A 341 -8.65 4.53 11.35
C ILE A 341 -9.75 4.18 10.34
N THR A 342 -9.57 3.07 9.62
CA THR A 342 -10.51 2.56 8.62
C THR A 342 -11.08 1.22 9.09
N GLY A 343 -11.96 0.61 8.28
CA GLY A 343 -12.48 -0.72 8.60
C GLY A 343 -11.43 -1.83 8.54
N ASP A 344 -10.38 -1.65 7.73
CA ASP A 344 -9.33 -2.65 7.55
C ASP A 344 -8.18 -2.48 8.55
N GLY A 345 -7.91 -1.25 9.01
CA GLY A 345 -6.75 -0.97 9.85
C GLY A 345 -6.49 0.50 10.13
N TYR A 346 -5.21 0.79 10.37
CA TYR A 346 -4.66 2.13 10.55
C TYR A 346 -3.80 2.48 9.35
N ASP A 347 -4.24 3.47 8.57
CA ASP A 347 -3.47 4.02 7.46
C ASP A 347 -2.59 5.17 7.93
N VAL A 348 -1.32 5.12 7.57
CA VAL A 348 -0.30 6.07 8.00
C VAL A 348 0.16 6.92 6.83
N PHE A 349 -0.08 8.22 6.93
CA PHE A 349 0.40 9.21 5.97
C PHE A 349 1.38 10.15 6.63
N ILE A 350 2.51 10.38 5.97
CA ILE A 350 3.51 11.37 6.38
C ILE A 350 3.55 12.39 5.25
N ASP A 351 3.29 13.67 5.55
CA ASP A 351 3.17 14.75 4.57
C ASP A 351 2.34 14.38 3.33
N ASN A 352 1.16 13.77 3.57
CA ASN A 352 0.21 13.27 2.57
C ASN A 352 0.69 12.09 1.71
N LYS A 353 1.87 11.51 1.96
CA LYS A 353 2.31 10.26 1.31
C LYS A 353 1.85 9.06 2.15
N HIS A 354 1.14 8.12 1.53
CA HIS A 354 0.77 6.86 2.19
C HIS A 354 2.02 6.00 2.40
N CYS A 355 2.42 5.79 3.65
CA CYS A 355 3.64 5.09 4.00
C CYS A 355 3.39 3.63 4.38
N ALA A 356 2.30 3.36 5.09
CA ALA A 356 2.02 2.02 5.62
C ALA A 356 0.55 1.87 6.05
N ARG A 357 0.11 0.61 6.16
CA ARG A 357 -1.11 0.19 6.85
C ARG A 357 -0.77 -0.82 7.94
N LEU A 358 -1.37 -0.67 9.12
CA LEU A 358 -1.45 -1.75 10.11
C LEU A 358 -2.88 -2.27 10.14
N GLU A 359 -3.11 -3.48 9.62
CA GLU A 359 -4.42 -4.13 9.71
C GLU A 359 -4.81 -4.40 11.17
N HIS A 360 -6.11 -4.33 11.49
CA HIS A 360 -6.60 -4.52 12.85
C HIS A 360 -6.25 -5.92 13.39
N ARG A 361 -5.48 -5.97 14.47
CA ARG A 361 -5.10 -7.22 15.16
C ARG A 361 -5.97 -7.53 16.38
N THR A 362 -6.53 -6.47 16.97
CA THR A 362 -7.50 -6.54 18.04
C THR A 362 -8.79 -5.94 17.54
N GLN A 363 -9.93 -6.49 17.96
CA GLN A 363 -11.22 -5.89 17.63
C GLN A 363 -11.33 -4.51 18.24
N LEU A 364 -11.71 -3.53 17.42
CA LEU A 364 -12.00 -2.18 17.90
C LEU A 364 -13.21 -2.21 18.86
N PRO A 365 -13.28 -1.31 19.84
CA PRO A 365 -14.42 -1.22 20.74
C PRO A 365 -15.75 -1.09 19.97
N PRO A 366 -16.78 -1.93 20.25
CA PRO A 366 -18.00 -1.96 19.45
C PRO A 366 -18.91 -0.76 19.72
N ASN A 367 -18.84 -0.18 20.92
CA ASN A 367 -19.64 0.96 21.33
C ASN A 367 -18.84 2.26 21.17
N LYS A 368 -19.56 3.38 21.09
CA LYS A 368 -18.96 4.71 21.16
C LYS A 368 -18.14 4.86 22.44
N CYS A 369 -16.83 5.01 22.30
CA CYS A 369 -15.90 5.19 23.41
C CYS A 369 -14.78 6.14 23.01
N PRO A 370 -14.16 6.86 23.95
CA PRO A 370 -12.91 7.56 23.65
C PRO A 370 -11.79 6.54 23.42
N LEU A 371 -10.88 6.85 22.48
CA LEU A 371 -9.55 6.22 22.44
C LEU A 371 -8.57 7.09 23.21
N THR A 372 -7.39 6.56 23.52
CA THR A 372 -6.34 7.31 24.19
C THR A 372 -5.16 7.50 23.24
N LEU A 373 -4.72 8.75 23.05
CA LEU A 373 -3.48 9.08 22.36
C LEU A 373 -2.38 9.27 23.38
N GLN A 374 -1.25 8.60 23.17
CA GLN A 374 -0.12 8.63 24.09
C GLN A 374 1.18 8.92 23.36
N PHE A 375 1.97 9.86 23.87
CA PHE A 375 3.36 10.05 23.50
C PHE A 375 4.22 9.68 24.71
N PRO A 376 4.82 8.47 24.72
CA PRO A 376 5.70 8.09 25.82
C PRO A 376 6.97 8.95 25.83
N SER A 377 7.50 9.18 27.03
CA SER A 377 8.74 9.95 27.21
C SER A 377 10.00 9.13 26.94
N THR A 378 9.93 7.82 27.20
CA THR A 378 10.99 6.86 26.94
C THR A 378 10.43 5.60 26.30
N ASP A 379 11.30 4.75 25.75
CA ASP A 379 10.93 3.40 25.35
C ASP A 379 10.87 2.42 26.54
N ASP A 380 10.51 1.15 26.27
CA ASP A 380 10.45 0.06 27.26
C ASP A 380 11.82 -0.23 27.93
N TYR A 381 12.92 0.32 27.41
CA TYR A 381 14.27 0.17 27.94
C TYR A 381 14.82 1.45 28.60
N GLY A 382 13.99 2.50 28.73
CA GLY A 382 14.38 3.78 29.32
C GLY A 382 15.17 4.69 28.38
N ASN A 383 15.25 4.39 27.08
CA ASN A 383 15.85 5.32 26.11
C ASN A 383 14.89 6.48 25.86
N PRO A 384 15.34 7.74 25.91
CA PRO A 384 14.47 8.89 25.70
C PRO A 384 13.95 8.95 24.25
N GLU A 385 12.68 9.30 24.11
CA GLU A 385 12.08 9.63 22.81
C GLU A 385 12.42 11.09 22.47
N GLY A 386 12.84 11.37 21.23
CA GLY A 386 13.39 12.67 20.83
C GLY A 386 12.52 13.37 19.79
N TRP A 387 11.54 14.17 20.20
CA TRP A 387 10.69 14.93 19.28
C TRP A 387 9.91 16.04 19.98
N LEU A 388 9.36 16.94 19.17
CA LEU A 388 8.56 18.09 19.56
C LEU A 388 7.20 17.99 18.88
N VAL A 389 6.12 18.08 19.65
CA VAL A 389 4.75 18.07 19.13
C VAL A 389 4.19 19.48 19.25
N TYR A 390 3.82 20.08 18.12
CA TYR A 390 3.26 21.43 18.06
C TYR A 390 1.74 21.43 18.10
N LYS A 391 1.11 20.44 17.47
CA LYS A 391 -0.33 20.45 17.29
C LYS A 391 -0.90 19.05 17.13
N VAL A 392 -2.05 18.81 17.76
CA VAL A 392 -2.82 17.59 17.59
C VAL A 392 -4.24 17.96 17.18
N TRP A 393 -4.74 17.33 16.13
CA TRP A 393 -6.11 17.46 15.65
C TRP A 393 -6.76 16.08 15.56
N TRP A 394 -8.02 16.00 15.95
CA TRP A 394 -8.82 14.79 15.91
C TRP A 394 -10.18 15.08 15.28
N GLY A 395 -10.61 14.22 14.37
CA GLY A 395 -11.93 14.35 13.77
C GLY A 395 -12.18 13.43 12.59
N HIS A 396 -13.19 13.79 11.83
CA HIS A 396 -13.59 13.16 10.60
C HIS A 396 -12.81 13.69 9.40
N LYS A 397 -12.32 12.76 8.57
CA LYS A 397 -11.86 13.01 7.22
C LYS A 397 -12.27 11.83 6.33
N ALA A 398 -12.69 12.13 5.11
CA ALA A 398 -12.95 11.11 4.10
C ALA A 398 -11.72 10.20 3.90
N ILE A 399 -11.95 8.94 3.56
CA ILE A 399 -10.89 7.94 3.37
C ILE A 399 -9.87 8.47 2.37
N MET A 400 -8.61 8.56 2.80
CA MET A 400 -7.51 9.10 2.01
C MET A 400 -6.84 8.04 1.12
N ALA A 401 -6.89 6.78 1.56
CA ALA A 401 -6.38 5.65 0.80
C ALA A 401 -7.36 5.30 -0.34
N THR A 402 -7.20 5.97 -1.49
CA THR A 402 -7.97 5.70 -2.71
C THR A 402 -7.10 5.03 -3.77
N GLY A 403 -7.54 3.91 -4.35
CA GLY A 403 -6.85 3.21 -5.44
C GLY A 403 -6.22 1.87 -5.03
N ASP A 404 -5.23 1.41 -5.81
CA ASP A 404 -4.50 0.17 -5.54
C ASP A 404 -3.53 0.33 -4.36
N LEU A 405 -3.76 -0.46 -3.31
CA LEU A 405 -2.98 -0.46 -2.07
C LEU A 405 -1.92 -1.59 -2.04
N SER A 406 -1.77 -2.36 -3.11
CA SER A 406 -0.88 -3.54 -3.19
C SER A 406 0.60 -3.22 -2.87
N ASN A 407 1.04 -1.99 -3.12
CA ASN A 407 2.42 -1.54 -2.89
C ASN A 407 2.65 -0.89 -1.53
N VAL A 408 1.60 -0.73 -0.71
CA VAL A 408 1.71 -0.10 0.61
C VAL A 408 2.15 -1.15 1.64
N ALA A 409 3.19 -0.83 2.41
CA ALA A 409 3.72 -1.73 3.42
C ALA A 409 2.66 -2.06 4.48
N GLY A 410 2.47 -3.36 4.75
CA GLY A 410 1.54 -3.85 5.77
C GLY A 410 0.09 -4.07 5.30
N VAL A 411 -0.25 -3.69 4.06
CA VAL A 411 -1.50 -4.09 3.42
C VAL A 411 -1.44 -5.57 3.04
N ASN A 412 -2.55 -6.30 3.20
CA ASN A 412 -2.67 -7.74 2.92
C ASN A 412 -1.77 -8.62 3.79
N MET A 413 -1.43 -8.17 5.00
CA MET A 413 -0.64 -8.98 5.90
C MET A 413 -1.42 -10.17 6.44
N PHE A 414 -2.72 -10.05 6.70
CA PHE A 414 -3.55 -11.16 7.14
C PHE A 414 -3.87 -12.15 6.01
N SER A 415 -4.07 -11.67 4.77
CA SER A 415 -4.12 -12.57 3.60
C SER A 415 -2.75 -13.21 3.31
N SER A 416 -1.66 -12.61 3.81
CA SER A 416 -0.33 -13.24 3.83
C SER A 416 -0.13 -14.24 4.97
N ILE A 417 -1.12 -14.55 5.81
CA ILE A 417 -0.99 -15.59 6.84
C ILE A 417 -1.58 -16.91 6.31
N HIS A 418 -0.84 -18.00 6.45
CA HIS A 418 -1.28 -19.29 5.95
C HIS A 418 -2.34 -19.89 6.90
N PRO A 419 -3.51 -20.28 6.38
CA PRO A 419 -4.63 -20.74 7.20
C PRO A 419 -4.34 -22.09 7.85
N ARG A 420 -3.32 -22.83 7.39
CA ARG A 420 -3.00 -24.17 7.88
C ARG A 420 -1.56 -24.37 8.34
N LYS A 421 -0.67 -23.39 8.13
CA LYS A 421 0.77 -23.58 8.30
C LYS A 421 1.26 -22.76 9.48
N LEU A 422 2.02 -23.40 10.34
CA LEU A 422 2.63 -22.85 11.53
C LEU A 422 4.13 -22.71 11.30
N PHE A 423 4.69 -21.65 11.85
CA PHE A 423 6.12 -21.39 11.92
C PHE A 423 6.61 -21.69 13.33
N VAL A 424 7.46 -22.70 13.45
CA VAL A 424 8.10 -23.12 14.70
C VAL A 424 9.51 -22.56 14.71
N SER A 425 9.86 -21.79 15.74
CA SER A 425 11.14 -21.09 15.85
C SER A 425 11.91 -21.47 17.11
N GLY A 426 13.18 -21.05 17.18
CA GLY A 426 14.03 -21.31 18.34
C GLY A 426 14.52 -22.76 18.44
N LEU A 427 14.50 -23.50 17.33
CA LEU A 427 15.01 -24.86 17.26
C LEU A 427 16.54 -24.87 17.14
N SER A 428 17.20 -25.97 17.54
CA SER A 428 18.64 -26.14 17.31
C SER A 428 18.93 -26.27 15.80
N LYS A 429 20.05 -25.66 15.38
CA LYS A 429 20.54 -25.74 13.99
C LYS A 429 20.95 -27.17 13.66
N ILE A 430 20.43 -27.65 12.54
CA ILE A 430 20.71 -28.96 11.95
C ILE A 430 21.57 -28.78 10.70
N HIS A 431 22.59 -29.61 10.52
CA HIS A 431 23.58 -29.45 9.45
C HIS A 431 23.61 -30.65 8.50
N SER A 432 23.07 -31.79 8.92
CA SER A 432 23.04 -33.02 8.14
C SER A 432 21.62 -33.44 7.78
N GLU A 433 21.46 -34.14 6.66
CA GLU A 433 20.17 -34.66 6.19
C GLU A 433 19.53 -35.66 7.20
N PRO A 434 20.28 -36.57 7.86
CA PRO A 434 19.70 -37.42 8.91
C PRO A 434 19.14 -36.64 10.11
N GLU A 435 19.74 -35.51 10.47
CA GLU A 435 19.21 -34.63 11.52
C GLU A 435 17.90 -33.94 11.09
N VAL A 436 17.77 -33.62 9.80
CA VAL A 436 16.53 -33.09 9.22
C VAL A 436 15.41 -34.10 9.33
N ASP A 437 15.67 -35.37 8.98
CA ASP A 437 14.68 -36.43 9.07
C ASP A 437 14.25 -36.69 10.52
N LEU A 438 15.21 -36.69 11.46
CA LEU A 438 14.91 -36.82 12.88
C LEU A 438 14.04 -35.66 13.38
N ARG A 439 14.36 -34.42 13.01
CA ARG A 439 13.59 -33.22 13.38
C ARG A 439 12.19 -33.24 12.76
N LYS A 440 12.09 -33.69 11.52
CA LYS A 440 10.81 -33.85 10.82
C LYS A 440 9.93 -34.85 11.56
N ALA A 441 10.46 -36.03 11.88
CA ALA A 441 9.74 -37.07 12.63
C ALA A 441 9.34 -36.61 14.05
N GLU A 442 10.20 -35.85 14.73
CA GLU A 442 9.91 -35.26 16.05
C GLU A 442 8.68 -34.34 15.98
N LEU A 443 8.70 -33.39 15.04
CA LEU A 443 7.61 -32.41 14.88
C LEU A 443 6.33 -33.08 14.35
N GLU A 444 6.43 -34.02 13.41
CA GLU A 444 5.26 -34.78 12.95
C GLU A 444 4.60 -35.55 14.10
N ARG A 445 5.40 -36.14 14.99
CA ARG A 445 4.87 -36.83 16.19
C ARG A 445 4.25 -35.84 17.18
N ALA A 446 4.90 -34.71 17.43
CA ALA A 446 4.42 -33.69 18.37
C ALA A 446 3.10 -33.06 17.91
N PHE A 447 2.97 -32.78 16.61
CA PHE A 447 1.79 -32.14 16.04
C PHE A 447 0.74 -33.11 15.49
N ARG A 448 0.98 -34.43 15.55
CA ARG A 448 0.14 -35.48 14.93
C ARG A 448 -1.36 -35.31 15.19
N LYS A 449 -1.75 -34.91 16.39
CA LYS A 449 -3.17 -34.71 16.77
C LYS A 449 -3.90 -33.64 15.96
N TYR A 450 -3.18 -32.69 15.35
CA TYR A 450 -3.74 -31.58 14.57
C TYR A 450 -3.80 -31.88 13.06
N GLY A 451 -3.20 -32.98 12.61
CA GLY A 451 -3.13 -33.38 11.20
C GLY A 451 -4.36 -34.12 10.67
N GLY A 452 -5.29 -34.48 11.55
CA GLY A 452 -6.51 -35.21 11.18
C GLY A 452 -6.23 -36.50 10.40
N ALA A 453 -7.02 -36.76 9.35
CA ALA A 453 -6.90 -37.99 8.57
C ALA A 453 -5.64 -38.04 7.69
N HIS A 454 -5.08 -36.88 7.33
CA HIS A 454 -3.99 -36.75 6.37
C HIS A 454 -2.61 -36.64 7.04
N GLY A 455 -2.59 -36.56 8.38
CA GLY A 455 -1.37 -36.30 9.14
C GLY A 455 -0.91 -34.86 9.02
N VAL A 456 0.29 -34.60 9.57
CA VAL A 456 0.90 -33.28 9.57
C VAL A 456 2.06 -33.30 8.58
N SER A 457 2.19 -32.26 7.77
CA SER A 457 3.32 -32.08 6.87
C SER A 457 4.35 -31.16 7.50
N VAL A 458 5.60 -31.59 7.61
CA VAL A 458 6.68 -30.80 8.21
C VAL A 458 7.79 -30.53 7.21
N ILE A 459 8.23 -29.27 7.16
CA ILE A 459 9.36 -28.80 6.36
C ILE A 459 10.39 -28.20 7.32
N ALA A 460 11.55 -28.85 7.45
CA ALA A 460 12.66 -28.40 8.28
C ALA A 460 13.90 -28.12 7.40
N PRO A 461 14.22 -26.85 7.09
CA PRO A 461 15.38 -26.54 6.25
C PRO A 461 16.70 -26.83 6.95
N THR A 462 17.70 -27.29 6.19
CA THR A 462 19.08 -27.39 6.68
C THR A 462 19.63 -26.02 7.07
N ASN A 463 20.55 -25.99 8.05
CA ASN A 463 21.18 -24.79 8.60
C ASN A 463 20.20 -23.74 9.15
N SER A 464 18.97 -24.13 9.46
CA SER A 464 17.95 -23.25 10.00
C SER A 464 17.61 -23.58 11.45
N SER A 465 17.14 -22.57 12.20
CA SER A 465 16.65 -22.69 13.58
C SER A 465 15.12 -22.68 13.63
N TYR A 466 14.47 -23.03 12.52
CA TYR A 466 13.02 -22.99 12.38
C TYR A 466 12.51 -24.15 11.54
N ALA A 467 11.21 -24.41 11.63
CA ALA A 467 10.51 -25.37 10.79
C ALA A 467 9.09 -24.87 10.49
N PHE A 468 8.50 -25.39 9.41
CA PHE A 468 7.10 -25.17 9.09
C PHE A 468 6.31 -26.45 9.33
N VAL A 469 5.14 -26.31 9.92
CA VAL A 469 4.25 -27.41 10.26
C VAL A 469 2.88 -27.10 9.67
N GLU A 470 2.41 -27.90 8.73
CA GLU A 470 1.10 -27.76 8.10
C GLU A 470 0.10 -28.78 8.66
N VAL A 471 -1.03 -28.27 9.14
CA VAL A 471 -2.09 -29.05 9.80
C VAL A 471 -3.33 -29.17 8.90
N GLU A 472 -4.34 -29.91 9.35
CA GLU A 472 -5.51 -30.23 8.53
C GLU A 472 -6.40 -29.02 8.19
N SER A 473 -6.61 -28.14 9.17
CA SER A 473 -7.54 -27.02 9.03
C SER A 473 -7.10 -25.82 9.85
N GLU A 474 -7.71 -24.67 9.56
CA GLU A 474 -7.47 -23.45 10.32
C GLU A 474 -7.79 -23.58 11.79
N ARG A 475 -8.89 -24.25 12.12
CA ARG A 475 -9.27 -24.55 13.50
C ARG A 475 -8.20 -25.40 14.22
N GLN A 476 -7.60 -26.36 13.53
CA GLN A 476 -6.53 -27.17 14.10
C GLN A 476 -5.25 -26.35 14.32
N ALA A 477 -4.96 -25.38 13.45
CA ALA A 477 -3.83 -24.49 13.62
C ALA A 477 -4.00 -23.57 14.83
N ASP A 478 -5.22 -23.06 15.08
CA ASP A 478 -5.51 -22.26 16.28
C ASP A 478 -5.42 -23.07 17.57
N LEU A 479 -5.94 -24.30 17.56
CA LEU A 479 -5.80 -25.22 18.70
C LEU A 479 -4.33 -25.54 18.98
N ALA A 480 -3.55 -25.81 17.93
CA ALA A 480 -2.12 -26.06 18.05
C ALA A 480 -1.35 -24.86 18.59
N LEU A 481 -1.68 -23.63 18.14
CA LEU A 481 -1.09 -22.40 18.67
C LEU A 481 -1.33 -22.27 20.17
N ARG A 482 -2.55 -22.51 20.62
CA ARG A 482 -2.90 -22.38 22.05
C ARG A 482 -2.25 -23.46 22.91
N GLU A 483 -2.22 -24.71 22.46
CA GLU A 483 -1.78 -25.83 23.29
C GLU A 483 -0.26 -26.06 23.25
N MET A 484 0.40 -25.81 22.11
CA MET A 484 1.83 -26.12 21.92
C MET A 484 2.76 -24.95 22.26
N GLN A 485 2.23 -23.75 22.53
CA GLN A 485 3.01 -22.55 22.89
C GLN A 485 3.91 -22.75 24.12
N SER A 486 3.52 -23.65 25.04
CA SER A 486 4.31 -23.98 26.23
C SER A 486 5.59 -24.78 25.92
N GLN A 487 5.58 -25.55 24.82
CA GLN A 487 6.69 -26.44 24.45
C GLN A 487 7.53 -25.85 23.31
N TYR A 488 6.91 -25.11 22.40
CA TYR A 488 7.56 -24.59 21.20
C TYR A 488 7.20 -23.11 20.98
N LYS A 489 8.16 -22.32 20.47
CA LYS A 489 7.91 -20.94 20.04
C LYS A 489 7.25 -20.93 18.67
N ILE A 490 5.93 -20.93 18.67
CA ILE A 490 5.10 -21.09 17.46
C ILE A 490 4.32 -19.84 17.11
N ASN A 491 4.22 -19.57 15.81
CA ASN A 491 3.40 -18.50 15.22
C ASN A 491 2.71 -19.03 13.96
N ARG A 492 1.70 -18.32 13.44
CA ARG A 492 1.21 -18.61 12.09
C ARG A 492 2.30 -18.34 11.06
N ALA A 493 2.48 -19.24 10.10
CA ALA A 493 3.40 -19.03 9.01
C ALA A 493 2.84 -17.98 8.04
N ARG A 494 3.72 -17.20 7.42
CA ARG A 494 3.34 -16.33 6.32
C ARG A 494 3.26 -17.16 5.03
N ARG A 495 2.22 -16.93 4.22
CA ARG A 495 2.12 -17.38 2.84
C ARG A 495 3.29 -16.81 2.06
N THR A 496 3.94 -17.67 1.31
CA THR A 496 4.87 -17.22 0.28
C THR A 496 4.08 -16.53 -0.84
N LYS A 497 4.73 -15.61 -1.56
CA LYS A 497 4.13 -14.95 -2.74
C LYS A 497 3.61 -15.97 -3.76
N HIS A 498 4.28 -17.11 -3.88
CA HIS A 498 3.89 -18.19 -4.78
C HIS A 498 2.63 -18.93 -4.30
N GLU A 499 2.55 -19.27 -3.01
CA GLU A 499 1.36 -19.92 -2.41
C GLU A 499 0.12 -19.02 -2.55
N ALA A 500 0.27 -17.72 -2.28
CA ALA A 500 -0.82 -16.75 -2.42
C ALA A 500 -1.35 -16.69 -3.87
N LEU A 501 -0.45 -16.66 -4.86
CA LEU A 501 -0.80 -16.59 -6.27
C LEU A 501 -1.44 -17.89 -6.79
N GLN A 502 -0.97 -19.05 -6.30
CA GLN A 502 -1.58 -20.35 -6.62
C GLN A 502 -3.00 -20.48 -6.07
N GLU A 503 -3.24 -20.05 -4.83
CA GLU A 503 -4.55 -20.13 -4.20
C GLU A 503 -5.53 -19.12 -4.81
N GLU A 504 -5.08 -17.91 -5.15
CA GLU A 504 -5.87 -16.93 -5.90
C GLU A 504 -6.29 -17.50 -7.26
N ARG A 505 -5.37 -18.17 -7.97
CA ARG A 505 -5.68 -18.87 -9.22
C ARG A 505 -6.67 -20.01 -9.00
N ALA A 506 -6.49 -20.82 -7.95
CA ALA A 506 -7.41 -21.91 -7.62
C ALA A 506 -8.81 -21.39 -7.26
N ALA A 507 -8.91 -20.28 -6.52
CA ALA A 507 -10.16 -19.63 -6.17
C ALA A 507 -10.85 -19.00 -7.40
N ALA A 508 -10.08 -18.40 -8.31
CA ALA A 508 -10.57 -17.91 -9.59
C ALA A 508 -11.08 -19.05 -10.49
N GLU A 509 -10.39 -20.19 -10.51
CA GLU A 509 -10.82 -21.39 -11.25
C GLU A 509 -12.06 -22.04 -10.63
N ALA A 510 -12.19 -22.06 -9.29
CA ALA A 510 -13.35 -22.58 -8.59
C ALA A 510 -14.59 -21.69 -8.78
N SER A 511 -14.43 -20.37 -8.70
CA SER A 511 -15.52 -19.41 -8.95
C SER A 511 -15.95 -19.38 -10.43
N GLY A 512 -15.00 -19.57 -11.35
CA GLY A 512 -15.30 -19.71 -12.79
C GLY A 512 -16.09 -20.97 -13.14
N LYS A 513 -15.94 -22.06 -12.37
CA LYS A 513 -16.70 -23.31 -12.55
C LYS A 513 -18.05 -23.34 -11.80
N GLY A 514 -18.31 -22.39 -10.90
CA GLY A 514 -19.53 -22.35 -10.08
C GLY A 514 -20.79 -21.80 -10.76
N LYS A 515 -20.70 -21.26 -11.98
CA LYS A 515 -21.87 -20.82 -12.77
C LYS A 515 -22.29 -21.86 -13.80
N SER A 516 -22.74 -23.04 -13.35
CA SER A 516 -23.76 -23.85 -14.04
C SER A 516 -23.95 -25.19 -13.30
N LYS A 517 -24.94 -25.22 -12.41
CA LYS A 517 -25.83 -26.37 -12.14
C LYS A 517 -26.74 -26.00 -10.97
N GLU A 518 -27.83 -25.33 -11.28
CA GLU A 518 -29.02 -25.37 -10.41
C GLU A 518 -29.91 -26.55 -10.85
N SER A 519 -30.14 -27.43 -9.89
CA SER A 519 -31.28 -28.33 -9.66
C SER A 519 -31.99 -28.97 -10.86
N ALA A 520 -31.73 -30.27 -11.07
CA ALA A 520 -32.78 -31.20 -11.48
C ALA A 520 -33.42 -31.76 -10.20
N GLY A 521 -34.70 -31.46 -10.00
CA GLY A 521 -35.51 -32.00 -8.92
C GLY A 521 -35.71 -33.51 -9.07
N TRP A 522 -35.75 -34.19 -7.94
CA TRP A 522 -36.37 -35.51 -7.82
C TRP A 522 -37.83 -35.28 -7.45
N ASP A 523 -38.72 -35.55 -8.39
CA ASP A 523 -40.05 -36.13 -8.10
C ASP A 523 -39.96 -37.64 -8.40
#